data_AF-A0A960ERB0-F1
#
_entry.id   AF-A0A960ERB0-F1
#
_cell.length_a   1.000
_cell.length_b   1.000
_cell.length_c   1.000
_cell.angle_alpha   90.00
_cell.angle_beta   90.00
_cell.angle_gamma   90.00
#
_symmetry.space_group_name_H-M   'P 1'
#
loop_
_entity.id
_entity.type
_entity.pdbx_description
1 polymer ?
#
loop_
_entity_poly.entity_id
_entity_poly.type
_entity_poly.pdbx_seq_one_letter_code
_entity_poly.pdbx_strand_id
1 'polypeptide(L)'
;MESTLMLVALPVAVLAAVRGIWSPCGLSMLSSITPMTEAGRGNRFRTTATWFLLGGVLGGLSIGTLAAGAGALLGLADLPTSSRVGVGAVAALLTASIDLGLLGIELPIFKRQVNDAWLRQYRAWVYGAGFGWQIGFGVATYIMTAGVFLVIALAVLTTSPIQALAIGFTFGLVRGSAVYLGRSATTPAALGRVHERLDAAGPTARDLAAWVQVAAAATLGAIAWHPAAAAVIVVAAFAASRIGRTVGPVAGQPATGH
;
A
#
# COMPACT_ATOMS: atom_id res chain seq x y z
N MET A 1 -4.86 -25.30 2.67
CA MET A 1 -3.62 -24.49 2.61
C MET A 1 -3.59 -23.55 1.41
N GLU A 2 -4.07 -23.92 0.22
CA GLU A 2 -4.10 -22.99 -0.93
C GLU A 2 -4.85 -21.68 -0.63
N SER A 3 -6.01 -21.75 0.02
CA SER A 3 -6.78 -20.54 0.39
C SER A 3 -6.13 -19.70 1.49
N THR A 4 -5.15 -20.25 2.24
CA THR A 4 -4.51 -19.55 3.37
C THR A 4 -3.73 -18.33 2.91
N LEU A 5 -2.94 -18.46 1.83
CA LEU A 5 -2.15 -17.35 1.30
C LEU A 5 -3.06 -16.20 0.83
N MET A 6 -4.17 -16.53 0.17
CA MET A 6 -5.16 -15.54 -0.24
C MET A 6 -5.82 -14.85 0.97
N LEU A 7 -6.25 -15.62 1.97
CA LEU A 7 -6.89 -15.09 3.18
C LEU A 7 -5.96 -14.14 3.97
N VAL A 8 -4.66 -14.42 3.98
CA VAL A 8 -3.65 -13.53 4.58
C VAL A 8 -3.34 -12.34 3.67
N ALA A 9 -3.27 -12.55 2.36
CA ALA A 9 -2.94 -11.50 1.39
C ALA A 9 -4.00 -10.39 1.32
N LEU A 10 -5.29 -10.71 1.47
CA LEU A 10 -6.35 -9.71 1.35
C LEU A 10 -6.29 -8.60 2.43
N PRO A 11 -6.20 -8.90 3.74
CA PRO A 11 -5.98 -7.88 4.77
C PRO A 11 -4.70 -7.09 4.57
N VAL A 12 -3.60 -7.76 4.18
CA VAL A 12 -2.32 -7.09 3.87
C VAL A 12 -2.49 -6.13 2.70
N ALA A 13 -3.18 -6.54 1.63
CA ALA A 13 -3.47 -5.71 0.47
C ALA A 13 -4.27 -4.47 0.84
N VAL A 14 -5.33 -4.63 1.64
CA VAL A 14 -6.16 -3.51 2.10
C VAL A 14 -5.34 -2.53 2.95
N LEU A 15 -4.64 -3.01 3.97
CA LEU A 15 -3.93 -2.12 4.90
C LEU A 15 -2.67 -1.50 4.29
N ALA A 16 -1.96 -2.21 3.41
CA ALA A 16 -0.86 -1.64 2.64
C ALA A 16 -1.37 -0.56 1.65
N ALA A 17 -2.50 -0.81 0.99
CA ALA A 17 -3.17 0.15 0.11
C ALA A 17 -3.60 1.42 0.86
N VAL A 18 -4.24 1.26 2.03
CA VAL A 18 -4.63 2.37 2.92
C VAL A 18 -3.40 3.16 3.35
N ARG A 19 -2.33 2.50 3.81
CA ARG A 19 -1.10 3.17 4.25
C ARG A 19 -0.44 4.00 3.15
N GLY A 20 -0.61 3.59 1.89
CA GLY A 20 -0.17 4.32 0.70
C GLY A 20 -0.95 5.60 0.38
N ILE A 21 -1.95 5.99 1.18
CA ILE A 21 -2.69 7.26 1.05
C ILE A 21 -1.83 8.46 1.51
N TRP A 22 -1.02 8.25 2.54
CA TRP A 22 -0.11 9.28 3.04
C TRP A 22 1.10 9.41 2.12
N SER A 23 1.71 10.59 2.04
CA SER A 23 2.98 10.78 1.33
C SER A 23 3.86 11.80 2.08
N PRO A 24 5.20 11.76 1.94
CA PRO A 24 6.11 12.64 2.66
C PRO A 24 6.05 14.08 2.14
N CYS A 25 5.63 14.28 0.90
CA CYS A 25 5.46 15.58 0.26
C CYS A 25 4.07 16.19 0.57
N GLY A 26 3.41 15.73 1.64
CA GLY A 26 2.02 16.03 1.96
C GLY A 26 1.01 15.18 1.17
N LEU A 27 -0.28 15.42 1.40
CA LEU A 27 -1.40 14.75 0.72
C LEU A 27 -1.60 15.26 -0.74
N SER A 28 -0.48 15.61 -1.39
CA SER A 28 -0.36 16.38 -2.64
C SER A 28 -1.33 15.92 -3.74
N MET A 29 -1.53 14.61 -3.89
CA MET A 29 -2.45 14.12 -4.91
C MET A 29 -3.93 14.27 -4.51
N LEU A 30 -4.27 14.02 -3.24
CA LEU A 30 -5.62 14.26 -2.72
C LEU A 30 -5.99 15.74 -2.73
N SER A 31 -5.02 16.64 -2.60
CA SER A 31 -5.24 18.07 -2.82
C SER A 31 -5.36 18.45 -4.29
N SER A 32 -4.78 17.67 -5.21
CA SER A 32 -4.77 17.99 -6.64
C SER A 32 -6.08 17.63 -7.35
N ILE A 33 -6.73 16.54 -6.96
CA ILE A 33 -8.02 16.09 -7.49
C ILE A 33 -9.10 16.24 -6.41
N THR A 34 -9.73 17.41 -6.36
CA THR A 34 -10.85 17.75 -5.45
C THR A 34 -11.95 18.45 -6.22
N PRO A 35 -13.18 18.54 -5.69
CA PRO A 35 -14.22 19.39 -6.28
C PRO A 35 -13.77 20.82 -6.55
N MET A 36 -13.04 21.43 -5.62
CA MET A 36 -12.54 22.80 -5.77
C MET A 36 -11.53 22.94 -6.91
N THR A 37 -10.51 22.08 -6.94
CA THR A 37 -9.43 22.16 -7.94
C THR A 37 -9.91 21.78 -9.32
N GLU A 38 -10.82 20.81 -9.43
CA GLU A 38 -11.41 20.40 -10.70
C GLU A 38 -12.35 21.49 -11.25
N ALA A 39 -13.16 22.13 -10.41
CA ALA A 39 -13.99 23.26 -10.82
C ALA A 39 -13.15 24.44 -11.33
N GLY A 40 -12.03 24.74 -10.68
CA GLY A 40 -11.08 25.75 -11.14
C GLY A 40 -10.46 25.46 -12.51
N ARG A 41 -10.45 24.18 -12.95
CA ARG A 41 -10.00 23.75 -14.28
C ARG A 41 -11.15 23.56 -15.28
N GLY A 42 -12.38 23.89 -14.91
CA GLY A 42 -13.57 23.65 -15.73
C GLY A 42 -13.99 22.17 -15.84
N ASN A 43 -13.47 21.31 -14.97
CA ASN A 43 -13.75 19.87 -14.96
C ASN A 43 -14.74 19.48 -13.86
N ARG A 44 -15.40 18.33 -14.04
CA ARG A 44 -16.28 17.73 -13.02
C ARG A 44 -15.51 16.70 -12.22
N PHE A 45 -15.36 16.92 -10.92
CA PHE A 45 -14.68 15.99 -10.00
C PHE A 45 -15.15 14.54 -10.14
N ARG A 46 -16.46 14.31 -10.25
CA ARG A 46 -17.01 12.94 -10.40
C ARG A 46 -16.41 12.21 -11.60
N THR A 47 -16.22 12.90 -12.73
CA THR A 47 -15.65 12.30 -13.95
C THR A 47 -14.19 11.94 -13.71
N THR A 48 -13.39 12.88 -13.23
CA THR A 48 -11.96 12.68 -12.94
C THR A 48 -11.74 11.58 -11.91
N ALA A 49 -12.50 11.60 -10.80
CA ALA A 49 -12.43 10.59 -9.75
C ALA A 49 -12.86 9.20 -10.22
N THR A 50 -13.84 9.10 -11.13
CA THR A 50 -14.24 7.81 -11.70
C THR A 50 -13.13 7.23 -12.57
N TRP A 51 -12.53 8.04 -13.45
CA TRP A 51 -11.38 7.61 -14.25
C TRP A 51 -10.17 7.26 -13.39
N PHE A 52 -9.97 8.00 -12.29
CA PHE A 52 -8.95 7.68 -11.30
C PHE A 52 -9.18 6.31 -10.64
N LEU A 53 -10.39 6.02 -10.20
CA LEU A 53 -10.75 4.72 -9.62
C LEU A 53 -10.52 3.59 -10.63
N LEU A 54 -11.00 3.77 -11.87
CA LEU A 54 -10.82 2.78 -12.95
C LEU A 54 -9.33 2.58 -13.27
N GLY A 55 -8.55 3.67 -13.31
CA GLY A 55 -7.10 3.61 -13.42
C GLY A 55 -6.49 2.80 -12.27
N GLY A 56 -6.90 3.07 -11.02
CA GLY A 56 -6.44 2.35 -9.83
C GLY A 56 -6.70 0.85 -9.92
N VAL A 57 -7.91 0.46 -10.31
CA VAL A 57 -8.27 -0.94 -10.55
C VAL A 57 -7.41 -1.55 -11.66
N LEU A 58 -7.24 -0.85 -12.79
CA LEU A 58 -6.40 -1.32 -13.90
C LEU A 58 -4.93 -1.47 -13.49
N GLY A 59 -4.40 -0.55 -12.69
CA GLY A 59 -3.04 -0.62 -12.15
C GLY A 59 -2.87 -1.81 -11.22
N GLY A 60 -3.85 -2.05 -10.34
CA GLY A 60 -3.90 -3.21 -9.46
C GLY A 60 -3.97 -4.54 -10.22
N LEU A 61 -4.80 -4.61 -11.26
CA LEU A 61 -4.88 -5.78 -12.16
C LEU A 61 -3.59 -5.97 -12.94
N SER A 62 -2.89 -4.90 -13.32
CA SER A 62 -1.60 -4.97 -14.01
C SER A 62 -0.55 -5.64 -13.13
N ILE A 63 -0.40 -5.22 -11.87
CA ILE A 63 0.54 -5.87 -10.93
C ILE A 63 0.09 -7.29 -10.58
N GLY A 64 -1.22 -7.53 -10.46
CA GLY A 64 -1.79 -8.87 -10.26
C GLY A 64 -1.51 -9.81 -11.44
N THR A 65 -1.52 -9.31 -12.68
CA THR A 65 -1.18 -10.07 -13.89
C THR A 65 0.31 -10.42 -13.92
N LEU A 66 1.18 -9.48 -13.57
CA LEU A 66 2.62 -9.74 -13.42
C LEU A 66 2.88 -10.79 -12.33
N ALA A 67 2.18 -10.68 -11.19
CA ALA A 67 2.27 -11.65 -10.11
C ALA A 67 1.73 -13.03 -10.52
N ALA A 68 0.65 -13.09 -11.32
CA ALA A 68 0.15 -14.33 -11.89
C ALA A 68 1.17 -15.00 -12.81
N GLY A 69 1.83 -14.22 -13.68
CA GLY A 69 2.91 -14.72 -14.54
C GLY A 69 4.10 -15.26 -13.74
N ALA A 70 4.56 -14.51 -12.74
CA ALA A 70 5.61 -14.96 -11.83
C ALA A 70 5.19 -16.18 -11.00
N GLY A 71 3.92 -16.26 -10.58
CA GLY A 71 3.36 -17.41 -9.88
C GLY A 71 3.26 -18.66 -10.78
N ALA A 72 2.97 -18.48 -12.07
CA ALA A 72 2.99 -19.57 -13.04
C ALA A 72 4.41 -20.10 -13.25
N LEU A 73 5.41 -19.21 -13.35
CA LEU A 73 6.83 -19.59 -13.40
C LEU A 73 7.26 -20.31 -12.12
N LEU A 74 6.84 -19.83 -10.95
CA LEU A 74 7.09 -20.49 -9.67
C LEU A 74 6.46 -21.89 -9.62
N GLY A 75 5.28 -22.06 -10.22
CA GLY A 75 4.61 -23.35 -10.35
C GLY A 75 5.42 -24.40 -11.10
N LEU A 76 6.34 -24.00 -11.99
CA LEU A 76 7.25 -24.91 -12.69
C LEU A 76 8.28 -25.57 -11.76
N ALA A 77 8.57 -24.95 -10.62
CA ALA A 77 9.50 -25.48 -9.62
C ALA A 77 8.86 -26.51 -8.67
N ASP A 78 7.55 -26.76 -8.80
CA ASP A 78 6.75 -27.71 -8.00
C ASP A 78 7.04 -27.64 -6.49
N LEU A 79 7.13 -26.42 -5.97
CA LEU A 79 7.44 -26.21 -4.56
C LEU A 79 6.28 -26.70 -3.67
N PRO A 80 6.56 -27.52 -2.64
CA PRO A 80 5.57 -27.90 -1.66
C PRO A 80 4.86 -26.68 -1.07
N THR A 81 3.55 -26.80 -0.82
CA THR A 81 2.76 -25.69 -0.27
C THR A 81 3.29 -25.21 1.08
N SER A 82 3.85 -26.11 1.91
CA SER A 82 4.53 -25.73 3.16
C SER A 82 5.73 -24.81 2.93
N SER A 83 6.55 -25.07 1.91
CA SER A 83 7.67 -24.20 1.53
C SER A 83 7.19 -22.83 1.06
N ARG A 84 6.13 -22.78 0.24
CA ARG A 84 5.54 -21.49 -0.19
C ARG A 84 4.99 -20.67 0.97
N VAL A 85 4.30 -21.33 1.91
CA VAL A 85 3.83 -20.68 3.15
C VAL A 85 5.00 -20.22 4.01
N GLY A 86 6.07 -21.02 4.13
CA GLY A 86 7.28 -20.65 4.87
C GLY A 86 8.00 -19.44 4.26
N VAL A 87 8.13 -19.38 2.93
CA VAL A 87 8.66 -18.21 2.22
C VAL A 87 7.77 -16.99 2.47
N GLY A 88 6.44 -17.16 2.46
CA GLY A 88 5.50 -16.10 2.81
C GLY A 88 5.67 -15.59 4.25
N ALA A 89 5.92 -16.48 5.21
CA ALA A 89 6.19 -16.12 6.60
C ALA A 89 7.48 -15.30 6.72
N VAL A 90 8.55 -15.72 6.04
CA VAL A 90 9.83 -14.98 6.00
C VAL A 90 9.65 -13.61 5.34
N ALA A 91 8.97 -13.54 4.20
CA ALA A 91 8.68 -12.27 3.53
C ALA A 91 7.90 -11.32 4.44
N ALA A 92 6.88 -11.82 5.14
CA ALA A 92 6.08 -11.04 6.08
C ALA A 92 6.90 -10.54 7.29
N LEU A 93 7.80 -11.36 7.81
CA LEU A 93 8.73 -10.95 8.88
C LEU A 93 9.67 -9.84 8.42
N LEU A 94 10.24 -9.98 7.22
CA LEU A 94 11.14 -8.99 6.67
C LEU A 94 10.44 -7.65 6.47
N THR A 95 9.27 -7.64 5.83
CA THR A 95 8.53 -6.39 5.61
C THR A 95 8.02 -5.78 6.91
N ALA A 96 7.57 -6.59 7.88
CA ALA A 96 7.20 -6.12 9.22
C ALA A 96 8.40 -5.47 9.94
N SER A 97 9.59 -6.06 9.81
CA SER A 97 10.82 -5.53 10.41
C SER A 97 11.21 -4.19 9.82
N ILE A 98 11.00 -3.98 8.51
CA ILE A 98 11.19 -2.67 7.85
C ILE A 98 10.20 -1.65 8.41
N ASP A 99 8.92 -1.99 8.45
CA ASP A 99 7.87 -1.05 8.89
C ASP A 99 7.93 -0.73 10.39
N LEU A 100 8.49 -1.63 11.20
CA LEU A 100 8.81 -1.39 12.62
C LEU A 100 10.13 -0.64 12.83
N GLY A 101 10.89 -0.35 11.77
CA GLY A 101 12.15 0.40 11.83
C GLY A 101 13.36 -0.40 12.30
N LEU A 102 13.28 -1.73 12.34
CA LEU A 102 14.32 -2.60 12.90
C LEU A 102 15.53 -2.77 11.97
N LEU A 103 15.33 -2.58 10.66
CA LEU A 103 16.37 -2.75 9.64
C LEU A 103 17.02 -1.44 9.20
N GLY A 104 16.66 -0.30 9.80
CA GLY A 104 17.20 1.02 9.43
C GLY A 104 16.86 1.48 8.01
N ILE A 105 15.94 0.80 7.31
CA ILE A 105 15.49 1.19 5.98
C ILE A 105 14.48 2.33 6.11
N GLU A 106 14.83 3.49 5.56
CA GLU A 106 13.95 4.65 5.58
C GLU A 106 12.80 4.52 4.57
N LEU A 107 11.58 4.66 5.06
CA LEU A 107 10.39 4.83 4.22
C LEU A 107 10.21 6.33 3.92
N PRO A 108 9.96 6.71 2.66
CA PRO A 108 9.54 5.86 1.54
C PRO A 108 10.69 5.26 0.72
N ILE A 109 10.48 4.03 0.23
CA ILE A 109 11.49 3.28 -0.56
C ILE A 109 11.67 3.87 -1.96
N PHE A 110 10.56 4.27 -2.61
CA PHE A 110 10.60 5.03 -3.85
C PHE A 110 10.18 6.48 -3.60
N LYS A 111 10.86 7.42 -4.27
CA LYS A 111 10.67 8.86 -4.07
C LYS A 111 10.16 9.57 -5.33
N ARG A 112 9.14 9.00 -5.99
CA ARG A 112 8.54 9.54 -7.22
C ARG A 112 7.04 9.82 -7.04
N GLN A 113 6.63 11.05 -7.32
CA GLN A 113 5.22 11.44 -7.48
C GLN A 113 4.74 11.17 -8.92
N VAL A 114 3.43 11.23 -9.11
CA VAL A 114 2.86 11.42 -10.45
C VAL A 114 3.34 12.75 -11.06
N ASN A 115 3.30 12.87 -12.38
CA ASN A 115 3.78 14.07 -13.06
C ASN A 115 2.70 15.17 -13.07
N ASP A 116 2.86 16.19 -12.22
CA ASP A 116 1.90 17.30 -12.09
C ASP A 116 1.72 18.12 -13.36
N ALA A 117 2.67 18.09 -14.30
CA ALA A 117 2.51 18.76 -15.60
C ALA A 117 1.31 18.21 -16.38
N TRP A 118 0.90 16.95 -16.12
CA TRP A 118 -0.25 16.34 -16.77
C TRP A 118 -1.56 17.05 -16.47
N LEU A 119 -1.68 17.70 -15.30
CA LEU A 119 -2.85 18.49 -14.91
C LEU A 119 -3.10 19.69 -15.84
N ARG A 120 -2.03 20.19 -16.49
CA ARG A 120 -2.08 21.31 -17.43
C ARG A 120 -2.09 20.89 -18.90
N GLN A 121 -1.59 19.68 -19.19
CA GLN A 121 -1.40 19.20 -20.57
C GLN A 121 -2.53 18.31 -21.07
N TYR A 122 -3.13 17.51 -20.19
CA TYR A 122 -4.07 16.47 -20.59
C TYR A 122 -5.49 16.72 -20.08
N ARG A 123 -6.45 16.09 -20.74
CA ARG A 123 -7.86 16.11 -20.35
C ARG A 123 -8.05 15.37 -19.01
N ALA A 124 -9.07 15.79 -18.25
CA ALA A 124 -9.48 15.21 -16.96
C ALA A 124 -9.41 13.68 -16.87
N TRP A 125 -9.96 13.00 -17.87
CA TRP A 125 -10.02 11.55 -17.89
C TRP A 125 -8.63 10.90 -18.11
N VAL A 126 -7.74 11.55 -18.87
CA VAL A 126 -6.40 11.04 -19.18
C VAL A 126 -5.52 11.09 -17.94
N TYR A 127 -5.41 12.26 -17.30
CA TYR A 127 -4.61 12.34 -16.07
C TYR A 127 -5.28 11.60 -14.92
N GLY A 128 -6.61 11.61 -14.83
CA GLY A 128 -7.35 10.81 -13.86
C GLY A 128 -6.97 9.33 -13.98
N ALA A 129 -7.14 8.73 -15.16
CA ALA A 129 -6.80 7.33 -15.41
C ALA A 129 -5.30 7.04 -15.23
N GLY A 130 -4.41 7.89 -15.77
CA GLY A 130 -2.97 7.67 -15.69
C GLY A 130 -2.40 7.80 -14.27
N PHE A 131 -2.92 8.74 -13.49
CA PHE A 131 -2.57 8.87 -12.07
C PHE A 131 -3.13 7.72 -11.26
N GLY A 132 -4.40 7.37 -11.50
CA GLY A 132 -5.05 6.21 -10.93
C GLY A 132 -4.24 4.95 -11.17
N TRP A 133 -3.82 4.68 -12.41
CA TRP A 133 -3.02 3.50 -12.77
C TRP A 133 -1.68 3.44 -12.06
N GLN A 134 -0.93 4.54 -12.03
CA GLN A 134 0.36 4.60 -11.30
C GLN A 134 0.18 4.30 -9.81
N ILE A 135 -0.89 4.84 -9.20
CA ILE A 135 -1.25 4.56 -7.82
C ILE A 135 -1.70 3.10 -7.64
N GLY A 136 -2.56 2.59 -8.51
CA GLY A 136 -3.03 1.20 -8.47
C GLY A 136 -1.89 0.18 -8.60
N PHE A 137 -0.89 0.47 -9.44
CA PHE A 137 0.26 -0.39 -9.67
C PHE A 137 1.15 -0.56 -8.43
N GLY A 138 1.08 0.36 -7.46
CA GLY A 138 1.69 0.22 -6.14
C GLY A 138 3.18 0.52 -6.07
N VAL A 139 3.92 0.26 -7.15
CA VAL A 139 5.40 0.40 -7.21
C VAL A 139 5.88 1.48 -8.18
N ALA A 140 4.97 2.24 -8.80
CA ALA A 140 5.31 3.37 -9.69
C ALA A 140 5.44 4.71 -8.95
N THR A 141 4.99 4.77 -7.69
CA THR A 141 4.95 5.98 -6.86
C THR A 141 5.62 5.73 -5.51
N TYR A 142 5.53 6.70 -4.59
CA TYR A 142 5.93 6.52 -3.19
C TYR A 142 5.39 5.23 -2.58
N ILE A 143 6.30 4.47 -1.96
CA ILE A 143 6.03 3.24 -1.20
C ILE A 143 6.21 3.56 0.27
N MET A 144 5.09 3.68 0.99
CA MET A 144 5.07 4.13 2.39
C MET A 144 5.05 2.99 3.43
N THR A 145 5.12 1.76 2.95
CA THR A 145 5.13 0.53 3.72
C THR A 145 5.75 -0.57 2.86
N ALA A 146 6.63 -1.36 3.45
CA ALA A 146 7.16 -2.57 2.81
C ALA A 146 6.05 -3.61 2.55
N GLY A 147 4.88 -3.47 3.18
CA GLY A 147 3.70 -4.30 2.94
C GLY A 147 3.27 -4.35 1.47
N VAL A 148 3.57 -3.33 0.63
CA VAL A 148 3.31 -3.40 -0.82
C VAL A 148 4.08 -4.55 -1.48
N PHE A 149 5.33 -4.77 -1.06
CA PHE A 149 6.13 -5.90 -1.55
C PHE A 149 5.59 -7.23 -1.02
N LEU A 150 5.08 -7.25 0.21
CA LEU A 150 4.42 -8.44 0.75
C LEU A 150 3.16 -8.81 -0.05
N VAL A 151 2.35 -7.84 -0.46
CA VAL A 151 1.19 -8.07 -1.35
C VAL A 151 1.60 -8.80 -2.63
N ILE A 152 2.66 -8.32 -3.29
CA ILE A 152 3.18 -8.92 -4.53
C ILE A 152 3.71 -10.33 -4.24
N ALA A 153 4.53 -10.50 -3.19
CA ALA A 153 5.09 -11.79 -2.82
C ALA A 153 4.00 -12.82 -2.52
N LEU A 154 2.99 -12.47 -1.71
CA LEU A 154 1.88 -13.37 -1.40
C LEU A 154 1.04 -13.69 -2.64
N ALA A 155 0.80 -12.72 -3.52
CA ALA A 155 0.12 -12.95 -4.79
C ALA A 155 0.87 -13.96 -5.68
N VAL A 156 2.19 -13.84 -5.81
CA VAL A 156 3.04 -14.81 -6.53
C VAL A 156 2.98 -16.19 -5.89
N LEU A 157 3.11 -16.26 -4.56
CA LEU A 157 3.13 -17.53 -3.81
C LEU A 157 1.81 -18.30 -3.89
N THR A 158 0.69 -17.64 -4.20
CA THR A 158 -0.59 -18.34 -4.46
C THR A 158 -0.52 -19.31 -5.64
N THR A 159 0.39 -19.07 -6.59
CA THR A 159 0.50 -19.80 -7.88
C THR A 159 -0.84 -19.94 -8.62
N SER A 160 -1.80 -19.04 -8.37
CA SER A 160 -3.14 -19.06 -8.95
C SER A 160 -3.43 -17.72 -9.61
N PRO A 161 -3.66 -17.69 -10.95
CA PRO A 161 -3.92 -16.43 -11.65
C PRO A 161 -5.14 -15.68 -11.10
N ILE A 162 -6.22 -16.39 -10.76
CA ILE A 162 -7.43 -15.79 -10.21
C ILE A 162 -7.16 -15.15 -8.84
N GLN A 163 -6.41 -15.82 -7.97
CA GLN A 163 -6.08 -15.26 -6.64
C GLN A 163 -5.15 -14.06 -6.76
N ALA A 164 -4.12 -14.13 -7.62
CA ALA A 164 -3.22 -13.00 -7.86
C ALA A 164 -3.96 -11.78 -8.42
N LEU A 165 -4.89 -12.00 -9.37
CA LEU A 165 -5.76 -10.94 -9.89
C LEU A 165 -6.71 -10.39 -8.81
N ALA A 166 -7.29 -11.23 -7.96
CA ALA A 166 -8.16 -10.78 -6.88
C ALA A 166 -7.42 -9.93 -5.83
N ILE A 167 -6.18 -10.30 -5.49
CA ILE A 167 -5.30 -9.54 -4.60
C ILE A 167 -4.94 -8.19 -5.24
N GLY A 168 -4.50 -8.20 -6.50
CA GLY A 168 -4.19 -6.98 -7.26
C GLY A 168 -5.39 -6.05 -7.43
N PHE A 169 -6.55 -6.61 -7.78
CA PHE A 169 -7.81 -5.88 -7.86
C PHE A 169 -8.16 -5.22 -6.53
N THR A 170 -8.10 -5.95 -5.42
CA THR A 170 -8.40 -5.43 -4.08
C THR A 170 -7.46 -4.28 -3.72
N PHE A 171 -6.15 -4.46 -3.94
CA PHE A 171 -5.15 -3.43 -3.70
C PHE A 171 -5.42 -2.15 -4.53
N GLY A 172 -5.63 -2.32 -5.84
CA GLY A 172 -5.90 -1.23 -6.78
C GLY A 172 -7.23 -0.51 -6.51
N LEU A 173 -8.26 -1.25 -6.14
CA LEU A 173 -9.57 -0.72 -5.77
C LEU A 173 -9.48 0.17 -4.53
N VAL A 174 -8.82 -0.30 -3.46
CA VAL A 174 -8.67 0.46 -2.22
C VAL A 174 -7.84 1.73 -2.45
N ARG A 175 -6.70 1.61 -3.15
CA ARG A 175 -5.85 2.76 -3.50
C ARG A 175 -6.57 3.76 -4.41
N GLY A 176 -7.26 3.26 -5.44
CA GLY A 176 -8.05 4.09 -6.36
C GLY A 176 -9.21 4.81 -5.67
N SER A 177 -9.84 4.17 -4.68
CA SER A 177 -10.96 4.74 -3.94
C SER A 177 -10.56 5.90 -3.02
N ALA A 178 -9.27 6.02 -2.68
CA ALA A 178 -8.77 7.09 -1.81
C ALA A 178 -9.10 8.49 -2.34
N VAL A 179 -9.20 8.68 -3.66
CA VAL A 179 -9.58 9.97 -4.28
C VAL A 179 -10.91 10.52 -3.75
N TYR A 180 -11.83 9.64 -3.34
CA TYR A 180 -13.13 10.06 -2.80
C TYR A 180 -13.06 10.61 -1.37
N LEU A 181 -11.93 10.47 -0.67
CA LEU A 181 -11.72 11.14 0.61
C LEU A 181 -11.72 12.68 0.44
N GLY A 182 -11.27 13.16 -0.71
CA GLY A 182 -11.30 14.59 -1.08
C GLY A 182 -12.67 15.10 -1.53
N ARG A 183 -13.73 14.27 -1.54
CA ARG A 183 -15.05 14.65 -2.10
C ARG A 183 -15.71 15.84 -1.40
N SER A 184 -15.35 16.13 -0.15
CA SER A 184 -15.87 17.26 0.62
C SER A 184 -15.01 18.51 0.52
N ALA A 185 -13.85 18.44 -0.13
CA ALA A 185 -12.94 19.57 -0.31
C ALA A 185 -13.43 20.52 -1.42
N THR A 186 -14.55 21.19 -1.16
CA THR A 186 -15.14 22.21 -2.04
C THR A 186 -14.60 23.61 -1.76
N THR A 187 -13.91 23.81 -0.63
CA THR A 187 -13.29 25.08 -0.22
C THR A 187 -11.91 24.82 0.40
N PRO A 188 -11.02 25.83 0.49
CA PRO A 188 -9.71 25.67 1.13
C PRO A 188 -9.81 25.21 2.59
N ALA A 189 -10.77 25.76 3.35
CA ALA A 189 -11.01 25.35 4.74
C ALA A 189 -11.49 23.90 4.84
N ALA A 190 -12.31 23.42 3.89
CA ALA A 190 -12.74 22.03 3.86
C ALA A 190 -11.60 21.07 3.50
N LEU A 191 -10.69 21.50 2.60
CA LEU A 191 -9.47 20.75 2.28
C LEU A 191 -8.55 20.65 3.51
N GLY A 192 -8.35 21.74 4.24
CA GLY A 192 -7.58 21.75 5.49
C GLY A 192 -8.10 20.72 6.50
N ARG A 193 -9.42 20.67 6.72
CA ARG A 193 -10.04 19.65 7.61
C ARG A 193 -9.84 18.22 7.14
N VAL A 194 -9.80 17.97 5.83
CA VAL A 194 -9.49 16.64 5.29
C VAL A 194 -8.04 16.27 5.60
N HIS A 195 -7.11 17.21 5.43
CA HIS A 195 -5.70 17.01 5.76
C HIS A 195 -5.50 16.74 7.26
N GLU A 196 -6.08 17.56 8.13
CA GLU A 196 -5.99 17.39 9.59
C GLU A 196 -6.48 15.99 10.04
N ARG A 197 -7.59 15.51 9.49
CA ARG A 197 -8.13 14.17 9.79
C ARG A 197 -7.20 13.05 9.33
N LEU A 198 -6.62 13.20 8.13
CA LEU A 198 -5.70 12.21 7.59
C LEU A 198 -4.39 12.20 8.37
N ASP A 199 -3.85 13.36 8.73
CA ASP A 199 -2.64 13.48 9.55
C ASP A 199 -2.85 12.86 10.93
N ALA A 200 -4.01 13.12 11.57
CA ALA A 200 -4.38 12.50 12.84
C ALA A 200 -4.48 10.96 12.75
N ALA A 201 -4.91 10.42 11.62
CA ALA A 201 -4.99 8.98 11.38
C ALA A 201 -3.65 8.35 10.96
N GLY A 202 -2.63 9.16 10.62
CA GLY A 202 -1.34 8.70 10.10
C GLY A 202 -0.59 7.71 11.01
N PRO A 203 -0.42 7.99 12.32
CA PRO A 203 0.21 7.05 13.25
C PRO A 203 -0.52 5.71 13.32
N THR A 204 -1.86 5.75 13.40
CA THR A 204 -2.70 4.54 13.45
C THR A 204 -2.57 3.72 12.17
N ALA A 205 -2.60 4.37 11.00
CA ALA A 205 -2.43 3.68 9.72
C ALA A 205 -1.05 3.03 9.57
N ARG A 206 0.01 3.68 10.09
CA ARG A 206 1.36 3.11 10.14
C ARG A 206 1.42 1.87 11.04
N ASP A 207 0.89 1.97 12.25
CA ASP A 207 0.85 0.86 13.18
C ASP A 207 0.06 -0.32 12.61
N LEU A 208 -1.13 -0.08 12.05
CA LEU A 208 -1.96 -1.13 11.44
C LEU A 208 -1.26 -1.81 10.26
N ALA A 209 -0.55 -1.04 9.42
CA ALA A 209 0.22 -1.60 8.32
C ALA A 209 1.36 -2.52 8.82
N ALA A 210 2.07 -2.13 9.87
CA ALA A 210 3.10 -2.98 10.48
C ALA A 210 2.49 -4.24 11.12
N TRP A 211 1.43 -4.07 11.92
CA TRP A 211 0.82 -5.17 12.68
C TRP A 211 0.10 -6.20 11.80
N VAL A 212 -0.44 -5.82 10.64
CA VAL A 212 -0.98 -6.82 9.71
C VAL A 212 0.11 -7.71 9.12
N GLN A 213 1.32 -7.18 8.94
CA GLN A 213 2.47 -7.97 8.45
C GLN A 213 2.97 -8.90 9.56
N VAL A 214 2.99 -8.45 10.81
CA VAL A 214 3.27 -9.31 11.97
C VAL A 214 2.23 -10.43 12.08
N ALA A 215 0.94 -10.12 11.92
CA ALA A 215 -0.13 -11.11 11.95
C ALA A 215 0.00 -12.13 10.80
N ALA A 216 0.35 -11.66 9.59
CA ALA A 216 0.65 -12.50 8.44
C ALA A 216 1.84 -13.43 8.74
N ALA A 217 2.94 -12.90 9.25
CA ALA A 217 4.12 -13.66 9.66
C ALA A 217 3.79 -14.73 10.69
N ALA A 218 3.05 -14.37 11.75
CA ALA A 218 2.66 -15.28 12.81
C ALA A 218 1.76 -16.42 12.28
N THR A 219 0.77 -16.08 11.44
CA THR A 219 -0.18 -17.05 10.88
C THR A 219 0.52 -17.99 9.92
N LEU A 220 1.32 -17.46 8.98
CA LEU A 220 2.05 -18.29 8.02
C LEU A 220 3.13 -19.12 8.70
N GLY A 221 3.85 -18.57 9.68
CA GLY A 221 4.87 -19.29 10.45
C GLY A 221 4.28 -20.42 11.31
N ALA A 222 3.11 -20.20 11.91
CA ALA A 222 2.39 -21.24 12.65
C ALA A 222 2.02 -22.44 11.77
N ILE A 223 1.63 -22.17 10.51
CA ILE A 223 1.22 -23.19 9.55
C ILE A 223 2.44 -23.88 8.92
N ALA A 224 3.50 -23.14 8.62
CA ALA A 224 4.68 -23.67 7.94
C ALA A 224 5.61 -24.47 8.87
N TRP A 225 5.76 -24.05 10.11
CA TRP A 225 6.79 -24.58 11.01
C TRP A 225 6.19 -25.22 12.27
N HIS A 226 5.53 -24.42 13.11
CA HIS A 226 4.94 -24.88 14.37
C HIS A 226 4.05 -23.79 14.99
N PRO A 227 2.92 -24.11 15.67
CA PRO A 227 2.06 -23.10 16.32
C PRO A 227 2.79 -22.16 17.29
N ALA A 228 3.84 -22.64 17.97
CA ALA A 228 4.68 -21.81 18.85
C ALA A 228 5.41 -20.67 18.12
N ALA A 229 5.65 -20.79 16.81
CA ALA A 229 6.25 -19.72 16.01
C ALA A 229 5.41 -18.44 16.05
N ALA A 230 4.07 -18.54 16.08
CA ALA A 230 3.21 -17.36 16.21
C ALA A 230 3.46 -16.62 17.53
N ALA A 231 3.55 -17.34 18.64
CA ALA A 231 3.80 -16.74 19.94
C ALA A 231 5.17 -16.03 19.97
N VAL A 232 6.21 -16.68 19.44
CA VAL A 232 7.56 -16.09 19.37
C VAL A 232 7.56 -14.81 18.52
N ILE A 233 6.96 -14.85 17.33
CA ILE A 233 6.89 -13.70 16.41
C ILE A 233 6.14 -12.53 17.05
N VAL A 234 4.98 -12.78 17.66
CA VAL A 234 4.17 -11.73 18.29
C VAL A 234 4.88 -11.11 19.48
N VAL A 235 5.49 -11.92 20.34
CA VAL A 235 6.25 -11.43 21.50
C VAL A 235 7.47 -10.62 21.06
N ALA A 236 8.23 -11.12 20.07
CA ALA A 236 9.37 -10.41 19.52
C ALA A 236 8.96 -9.08 18.88
N ALA A 237 7.90 -9.06 18.08
CA ALA A 237 7.37 -7.84 17.47
C ALA A 237 6.90 -6.82 18.52
N PHE A 238 6.24 -7.28 19.59
CA PHE A 238 5.82 -6.40 20.68
C PHE A 238 7.03 -5.79 21.40
N ALA A 239 8.02 -6.60 21.77
CA ALA A 239 9.26 -6.11 22.39
C ALA A 239 9.98 -5.12 21.46
N ALA A 240 10.10 -5.43 20.17
CA ALA A 240 10.73 -4.58 19.18
C ALA A 240 9.99 -3.25 18.97
N SER A 241 8.65 -3.27 18.96
CA SER A 241 7.82 -2.06 18.83
C SER A 241 8.01 -1.08 20.00
N ARG A 242 8.33 -1.60 21.19
CA ARG A 242 8.65 -0.78 22.37
C ARG A 242 10.02 -0.13 22.25
N ILE A 243 11.01 -0.87 21.73
CA ILE A 243 12.37 -0.37 21.53
C ILE A 243 12.42 0.66 20.39
N GLY A 244 11.82 0.37 19.23
CA GLY A 244 11.81 1.27 18.08
C GLY A 244 11.13 2.62 18.35
N ARG A 245 10.14 2.67 19.26
CA ARG A 245 9.50 3.92 19.69
C ARG A 245 10.35 4.76 20.66
N THR A 246 11.34 4.17 21.32
CA THR A 246 12.26 4.91 22.20
C THR A 246 13.39 5.59 21.45
N VAL A 247 13.71 5.12 20.24
CA VAL A 247 14.64 5.78 19.31
C VAL A 247 13.83 6.77 18.48
N GLY A 248 13.48 7.91 19.08
CA GLY A 248 12.88 9.04 18.37
C GLY A 248 13.81 9.58 17.28
N PRO A 249 13.29 10.39 16.34
CA PRO A 249 14.10 10.93 15.25
C PRO A 249 15.29 11.69 15.81
N VAL A 250 16.50 11.34 15.36
CA VAL A 250 17.68 12.16 15.57
C VAL A 250 17.34 13.54 15.03
N ALA A 251 17.30 14.53 15.92
CA ALA A 251 17.09 15.93 15.60
C ALA A 251 18.09 16.34 14.51
N GLY A 252 17.62 16.51 13.26
CA GLY A 252 18.56 16.69 12.15
C GLY A 252 17.98 17.02 10.77
N GLN A 253 16.71 17.42 10.65
CA GLN A 253 16.23 18.02 9.39
C GLN A 253 15.73 19.45 9.63
N PRO A 254 16.38 20.46 9.03
CA PRO A 254 15.96 21.85 9.17
C PRO A 254 14.62 22.06 8.46
N ALA A 255 13.73 22.80 9.14
CA ALA A 255 12.57 23.40 8.53
C ALA A 255 13.04 24.33 7.41
N THR A 256 12.99 23.86 6.17
CA THR A 256 13.12 24.74 5.00
C THR A 256 11.72 25.11 4.57
N GLY A 257 11.32 26.31 4.97
CA GLY A 257 10.18 26.98 4.39
C GLY A 257 10.48 27.37 2.94
N HIS A 258 9.46 27.24 2.10
CA HIS A 258 9.15 28.12 0.97
C HIS A 258 7.66 27.97 0.65
#